data_AF-A0A2V7VGM6-F1
#
_entry.id   AF-A0A2V7VGM6-F1
#
_cell.length_a   1.000
_cell.length_b   1.000
_cell.length_c   1.000
_cell.angle_alpha   90.00
_cell.angle_beta   90.00
_cell.angle_gamma   90.00
#
_symmetry.space_group_name_H-M   'P 1'
#
loop_
_entity.id
_entity.type
_entity.pdbx_description
1 polymer ?
#
loop_
_entity_poly.entity_id
_entity_poly.type
_entity_poly.pdbx_seq_one_letter_code
_entity_poly.pdbx_strand_id
1 'polypeptide(L)'
;MSAAADHPPLEEQIGQWRAYLRRRRAITGPDVEELEAHLRDQVGALIQAGLAEDEAFLIAVKRLGSLDALSREFAREHSERLWKQLVMAPDGDAAPATATRIETLVVLALAAAAAVAIKIPGLFGLELVDRNGPFYARNASLFVLPFVTAYFVWKRRMAPRHWVWLAVAFVAAAVVVNTFPFARGTTGPSHTEALCALHLPIALGLVVGIAYVGGRWFEGGGRMNFVRFSGELFIYYVLIALGGGVLTAFTIMMFEAIGMKAEWIAQQWLIPCGAMGAVIVGSWLVEAKQSVIENMAPVLTRLFTPLFTIVLLVFLATMAWTRRPIDIQRNVLIAFDLLLVVVVGLVLYAASARDPEAPPNLFDRLQLLLIVSALVVDTVALFAIASRISEFGFTPN
;
A
#
# COMPACT_ATOMS: atom_id res chain seq x y z
N MET A 1 -3.52 20.58 -36.94
CA MET A 1 -2.09 20.25 -37.12
C MET A 1 -1.65 19.51 -35.86
N SER A 2 -1.68 18.18 -35.90
CA SER A 2 -1.26 17.33 -34.78
C SER A 2 0.25 17.21 -34.81
N ALA A 3 0.92 17.47 -33.67
CA ALA A 3 2.34 17.20 -33.52
C ALA A 3 2.57 15.69 -33.61
N ALA A 4 3.33 15.24 -34.61
CA ALA A 4 3.82 13.87 -34.66
C ALA A 4 4.79 13.67 -33.51
N ALA A 5 4.54 12.69 -32.65
CA ALA A 5 5.51 12.24 -31.67
C ALA A 5 6.73 11.71 -32.42
N ASP A 6 7.91 12.26 -32.10
CA ASP A 6 9.17 11.96 -32.78
C ASP A 6 9.70 10.61 -32.27
N HIS A 7 9.18 9.52 -32.83
CA HIS A 7 9.70 8.18 -32.59
C HIS A 7 11.09 8.08 -33.24
N PRO A 8 12.09 7.48 -32.56
CA PRO A 8 13.41 7.33 -33.15
C PRO A 8 13.29 6.56 -34.46
N PRO A 9 13.89 7.04 -35.55
CA PRO A 9 13.75 6.44 -36.87
C PRO A 9 14.10 4.95 -36.83
N LEU A 10 13.41 4.14 -37.62
CA LEU A 10 13.54 2.68 -37.66
C LEU A 10 15.02 2.22 -37.70
N GLU A 11 15.89 2.94 -38.40
CA GLU A 11 17.30 2.61 -38.48
C GLU A 11 18.10 2.82 -37.19
N GLU A 12 17.67 3.75 -36.34
CA GLU A 12 18.26 3.92 -35.01
C GLU A 12 17.88 2.74 -34.11
N GLN A 13 16.64 2.25 -34.22
CA GLN A 13 16.16 1.08 -33.47
C GLN A 13 16.87 -0.21 -33.92
N ILE A 14 17.05 -0.41 -35.24
CA ILE A 14 17.84 -1.52 -35.80
C ILE A 14 19.31 -1.41 -35.37
N GLY A 15 19.88 -0.20 -35.35
CA GLY A 15 21.25 0.05 -34.91
C GLY A 15 21.49 -0.33 -33.44
N GLN A 16 20.56 0.04 -32.55
CA GLN A 16 20.60 -0.33 -31.13
C GLN A 16 20.48 -1.84 -30.92
N TRP A 17 19.58 -2.50 -31.64
CA TRP A 17 19.41 -3.96 -31.62
C TRP A 17 20.68 -4.69 -32.07
N ARG A 18 21.31 -4.26 -33.18
CA ARG A 18 22.58 -4.81 -33.68
C ARG A 18 23.72 -4.64 -32.68
N ALA A 19 23.82 -3.45 -32.07
CA ALA A 19 24.84 -3.15 -31.06
C ALA A 19 24.66 -3.94 -29.76
N TYR A 20 23.44 -4.35 -29.44
CA TYR A 20 23.15 -5.24 -28.33
C TYR A 20 23.61 -6.68 -28.62
N LEU A 21 23.25 -7.23 -29.79
CA LEU A 21 23.64 -8.59 -30.17
C LEU A 21 25.16 -8.76 -30.27
N ARG A 22 25.87 -7.77 -30.83
CA ARG A 22 27.34 -7.77 -30.93
C ARG A 22 28.05 -7.69 -29.58
N ARG A 23 27.39 -7.19 -28.52
CA ARG A 23 27.98 -7.09 -27.17
C ARG A 23 28.03 -8.42 -26.42
N ARG A 24 27.26 -9.44 -26.82
CA ARG A 24 27.34 -10.79 -26.23
C ARG A 24 28.22 -11.69 -27.11
N ARG A 25 29.33 -12.19 -26.52
CA ARG A 25 30.40 -13.02 -27.11
C ARG A 25 29.98 -14.39 -27.70
N ALA A 26 28.69 -14.65 -27.87
CA ALA A 26 28.14 -15.94 -28.29
C ALA A 26 27.60 -15.95 -29.74
N ILE A 27 27.62 -14.81 -30.44
CA ILE A 27 27.10 -14.69 -31.81
C ILE A 27 28.20 -14.19 -32.73
N THR A 28 28.44 -14.91 -33.82
CA THR A 28 29.43 -14.56 -34.83
C THR A 28 28.90 -13.45 -35.74
N GLY A 29 29.77 -12.57 -36.25
CA GLY A 29 29.37 -11.43 -37.09
C GLY A 29 28.39 -11.73 -38.23
N PRO A 30 28.55 -12.85 -38.97
CA PRO A 30 27.62 -13.26 -40.03
C PRO A 30 26.20 -13.56 -39.55
N ASP A 31 26.04 -14.16 -38.37
CA ASP A 31 24.72 -14.54 -37.84
C ASP A 31 23.89 -13.30 -37.47
N VAL A 32 24.56 -12.21 -37.05
CA VAL A 32 23.90 -10.93 -36.78
C VAL A 32 23.38 -10.28 -38.07
N GLU A 33 24.10 -10.44 -39.18
CA GLU A 33 23.70 -9.91 -40.49
C GLU A 33 22.52 -10.69 -41.07
N GLU A 34 22.48 -12.01 -40.90
CA GLU A 34 21.35 -12.86 -41.30
C GLU A 34 20.08 -12.55 -40.50
N LEU A 35 20.21 -12.42 -39.18
CA LEU A 35 19.09 -12.06 -38.31
C LEU A 35 18.57 -10.64 -38.61
N GLU A 36 19.45 -9.71 -38.99
CA GLU A 36 19.04 -8.37 -39.40
C GLU A 36 18.25 -8.39 -40.71
N ALA A 37 18.71 -9.17 -41.70
CA ALA A 37 18.00 -9.31 -42.96
C ALA A 37 16.57 -9.83 -42.72
N HIS A 38 16.43 -10.87 -41.90
CA HIS A 38 15.11 -11.41 -41.51
C HIS A 38 14.25 -10.40 -40.75
N LEU A 39 14.84 -9.59 -39.88
CA LEU A 39 14.14 -8.52 -39.18
C LEU A 39 13.60 -7.48 -40.17
N ARG A 40 14.44 -7.00 -41.10
CA ARG A 40 14.06 -6.01 -42.12
C ARG A 40 12.96 -6.53 -43.04
N ASP A 41 13.03 -7.78 -43.46
CA ASP A 41 12.01 -8.40 -44.30
C ASP A 41 10.65 -8.48 -43.60
N GLN A 42 10.64 -8.85 -42.31
CA GLN A 42 9.40 -8.89 -41.52
C GLN A 42 8.82 -7.51 -41.27
N VAL A 43 9.66 -6.51 -40.97
CA VAL A 43 9.23 -5.11 -40.82
C VAL A 43 8.62 -4.60 -42.13
N GLY A 44 9.28 -4.85 -43.27
CA GLY A 44 8.78 -4.47 -44.59
C GLY A 44 7.42 -5.09 -44.91
N ALA A 45 7.24 -6.39 -44.61
CA ALA A 45 5.97 -7.08 -44.82
C ALA A 45 4.83 -6.51 -43.94
N LEU A 46 5.14 -6.11 -42.71
CA LEU A 46 4.16 -5.54 -41.77
C LEU A 46 3.80 -4.09 -42.14
N ILE A 47 4.75 -3.29 -42.60
CA ILE A 47 4.49 -1.94 -43.15
C ILE A 47 3.60 -2.06 -44.39
N GLN A 48 3.87 -3.00 -45.28
CA GLN A 48 3.01 -3.25 -46.45
C GLN A 48 1.60 -3.73 -46.07
N ALA A 49 1.45 -4.36 -44.91
CA ALA A 49 0.15 -4.73 -44.35
C ALA A 49 -0.57 -3.57 -43.64
N GLY A 50 0.01 -2.37 -43.62
CA GLY A 50 -0.59 -1.14 -43.10
C GLY A 50 -0.25 -0.80 -41.65
N LEU A 51 0.77 -1.44 -41.05
CA LEU A 51 1.26 -1.09 -39.71
C LEU A 51 2.21 0.12 -39.76
N ALA A 52 2.21 0.90 -38.69
CA ALA A 52 3.20 1.96 -38.47
C ALA A 52 4.60 1.36 -38.29
N GLU A 53 5.66 2.11 -38.61
CA GLU A 53 7.04 1.60 -38.61
C GLU A 53 7.50 1.08 -37.24
N ASP A 54 7.10 1.74 -36.16
CA ASP A 54 7.37 1.38 -34.77
C ASP A 54 6.60 0.12 -34.35
N GLU A 55 5.31 0.03 -34.71
CA GLU A 55 4.50 -1.17 -34.45
C GLU A 55 5.01 -2.39 -35.23
N ALA A 56 5.39 -2.19 -36.50
CA ALA A 56 5.96 -3.21 -37.36
C ALA A 56 7.28 -3.75 -36.80
N PHE A 57 8.17 -2.86 -36.31
CA PHE A 57 9.41 -3.24 -35.65
C PHE A 57 9.17 -4.09 -34.40
N LEU A 58 8.28 -3.67 -33.51
CA LEU A 58 7.97 -4.39 -32.28
C LEU A 58 7.42 -5.80 -32.54
N ILE A 59 6.52 -5.92 -33.51
CA ILE A 59 5.93 -7.22 -33.87
C ILE A 59 6.97 -8.12 -34.53
N ALA A 60 7.83 -7.57 -35.41
CA ALA A 60 8.90 -8.32 -36.07
C ALA A 60 9.93 -8.84 -35.04
N VAL A 61 10.39 -7.98 -34.12
CA VAL A 61 11.28 -8.38 -33.02
C VAL A 61 10.64 -9.46 -32.16
N LYS A 62 9.34 -9.36 -31.83
CA LYS A 62 8.62 -10.36 -31.04
C LYS A 62 8.48 -11.70 -31.77
N ARG A 63 8.27 -11.68 -33.09
CA ARG A 63 8.17 -12.89 -33.92
C ARG A 63 9.52 -13.58 -34.06
N LEU A 64 10.59 -12.83 -34.33
CA LEU A 64 11.97 -13.32 -34.29
C LEU A 64 12.32 -13.85 -32.89
N GLY A 65 11.81 -13.16 -31.85
CA GLY A 65 11.77 -13.53 -30.44
C GLY A 65 11.21 -14.91 -30.12
N SER A 66 10.15 -15.32 -30.84
CA SER A 66 9.42 -16.56 -30.56
C SER A 66 10.09 -17.80 -31.12
N LEU A 67 10.91 -17.64 -32.17
CA LEU A 67 11.59 -18.72 -32.87
C LEU A 67 12.96 -19.05 -32.24
N ASP A 68 13.64 -18.06 -31.66
CA ASP A 68 14.94 -18.24 -31.02
C ASP A 68 14.91 -18.10 -29.50
N ALA A 69 15.49 -19.09 -28.80
CA ALA A 69 15.54 -19.10 -27.33
C ALA A 69 16.25 -17.88 -26.73
N LEU A 70 17.18 -17.28 -27.47
CA LEU A 70 17.96 -16.09 -27.08
C LEU A 70 17.18 -14.78 -27.33
N SER A 71 16.30 -14.78 -28.33
CA SER A 71 15.45 -13.64 -28.69
C SER A 71 14.24 -13.52 -27.75
N ARG A 72 13.87 -14.61 -27.04
CA ARG A 72 12.97 -14.56 -25.87
C ARG A 72 13.52 -13.76 -24.69
N GLU A 73 14.84 -13.77 -24.46
CA GLU A 73 15.47 -12.96 -23.40
C GLU A 73 15.41 -11.46 -23.76
N PHE A 74 15.72 -11.12 -25.01
CA PHE A 74 15.60 -9.73 -25.51
C PHE A 74 14.14 -9.25 -25.51
N ALA A 75 13.21 -10.09 -25.98
CA ALA A 75 11.79 -9.81 -25.91
C ALA A 75 11.35 -9.64 -24.46
N ARG A 76 11.76 -10.46 -23.48
CA ARG A 76 11.36 -10.24 -22.08
C ARG A 76 11.87 -8.92 -21.50
N GLU A 77 13.16 -8.60 -21.65
CA GLU A 77 13.73 -7.38 -21.06
C GLU A 77 13.29 -6.09 -21.77
N HIS A 78 13.16 -6.12 -23.10
CA HIS A 78 12.87 -4.92 -23.90
C HIS A 78 11.39 -4.75 -24.16
N SER A 79 10.61 -5.84 -24.27
CA SER A 79 9.15 -5.75 -24.33
C SER A 79 8.59 -5.17 -23.04
N GLU A 80 9.17 -5.39 -21.86
CA GLU A 80 8.69 -4.76 -20.64
C GLU A 80 8.98 -3.24 -20.61
N ARG A 81 10.13 -2.81 -21.16
CA ARG A 81 10.52 -1.38 -21.25
C ARG A 81 9.80 -0.64 -22.37
N LEU A 82 9.69 -1.24 -23.54
CA LEU A 82 8.93 -0.71 -24.69
C LEU A 82 7.44 -0.78 -24.45
N TRP A 83 6.91 -1.82 -23.78
CA TRP A 83 5.53 -1.82 -23.29
C TRP A 83 5.32 -0.74 -22.23
N LYS A 84 6.25 -0.57 -21.28
CA LYS A 84 6.20 0.57 -20.35
C LYS A 84 6.34 1.91 -21.08
N GLN A 85 7.04 2.03 -22.20
CA GLN A 85 7.17 3.28 -22.97
C GLN A 85 6.04 3.54 -23.97
N LEU A 86 5.38 2.51 -24.51
CA LEU A 86 4.25 2.64 -25.44
C LEU A 86 2.91 2.65 -24.71
N VAL A 87 2.73 1.81 -23.68
CA VAL A 87 1.53 1.82 -22.82
C VAL A 87 1.66 2.86 -21.71
N MET A 88 2.88 3.27 -21.38
CA MET A 88 3.15 4.51 -20.62
C MET A 88 3.99 5.46 -21.46
N ALA A 89 3.54 5.71 -22.71
CA ALA A 89 3.68 7.04 -23.24
C ALA A 89 2.98 7.93 -22.20
N PRO A 90 3.70 8.81 -21.50
CA PRO A 90 3.04 9.70 -20.57
C PRO A 90 2.17 10.61 -21.42
N ASP A 91 0.85 10.48 -21.32
CA ASP A 91 0.05 11.70 -21.29
C ASP A 91 0.73 12.57 -20.24
N GLY A 92 1.35 13.64 -20.72
CA GLY A 92 2.41 14.39 -20.07
C GLY A 92 1.98 15.08 -18.78
N ASP A 93 1.77 14.29 -17.73
CA ASP A 93 1.47 14.72 -16.36
C ASP A 93 1.99 13.67 -15.38
N ALA A 94 3.24 13.22 -15.54
CA ALA A 94 4.00 12.77 -14.37
C ALA A 94 4.10 13.98 -13.44
N ALA A 95 3.15 14.08 -12.50
CA ALA A 95 3.04 15.23 -11.61
C ALA A 95 4.42 15.48 -10.98
N PRO A 96 4.90 16.74 -10.96
CA PRO A 96 6.24 17.05 -10.45
C PRO A 96 6.42 16.41 -9.08
N ALA A 97 7.63 15.92 -8.75
CA ALA A 97 7.90 15.21 -7.49
C ALA A 97 7.44 15.97 -6.22
N THR A 98 7.26 17.29 -6.32
CA THR A 98 6.66 18.13 -5.28
C THR A 98 5.16 17.88 -5.10
N ALA A 99 4.40 17.71 -6.18
CA ALA A 99 2.96 17.45 -6.13
C ALA A 99 2.64 16.08 -5.48
N THR A 100 3.44 15.04 -5.78
CA THR A 100 3.30 13.72 -5.15
C THR A 100 3.68 13.73 -3.66
N ARG A 101 4.65 14.56 -3.26
CA ARG A 101 4.98 14.79 -1.84
C ARG A 101 3.86 15.51 -1.10
N ILE A 102 3.30 16.57 -1.67
CA ILE A 102 2.20 17.32 -1.07
C ILE A 102 0.99 16.40 -0.88
N GLU A 103 0.66 15.60 -1.87
CA GLU A 103 -0.44 14.63 -1.78
C GLU A 103 -0.21 13.62 -0.66
N THR A 104 0.98 13.01 -0.58
CA THR A 104 1.33 12.10 0.52
C THR A 104 1.17 12.78 1.89
N LEU A 105 1.61 14.04 2.02
CA LEU A 105 1.47 14.80 3.28
C LEU A 105 0.00 15.09 3.61
N VAL A 106 -0.83 15.45 2.63
CA VAL A 106 -2.27 15.66 2.81
C VAL A 106 -2.94 14.38 3.28
N VAL A 107 -2.62 13.24 2.66
CA VAL A 107 -3.16 11.92 3.03
C VAL A 107 -2.75 11.54 4.45
N LEU A 108 -1.49 11.73 4.83
CA LEU A 108 -1.01 11.49 6.19
C LEU A 108 -1.69 12.40 7.22
N ALA A 109 -1.87 13.69 6.89
CA ALA A 109 -2.58 14.64 7.75
C ALA A 109 -4.05 14.25 7.93
N LEU A 110 -4.74 13.81 6.88
CA LEU A 110 -6.13 13.34 6.95
C LEU A 110 -6.25 12.02 7.72
N ALA A 111 -5.30 11.09 7.55
CA ALA A 111 -5.24 9.86 8.33
C ALA A 111 -5.02 10.15 9.82
N ALA A 112 -4.13 11.08 10.16
CA ALA A 112 -3.93 11.54 11.53
C ALA A 112 -5.17 12.24 12.08
N ALA A 113 -5.85 13.07 11.28
CA ALA A 113 -7.08 13.73 11.67
C ALA A 113 -8.22 12.72 11.94
N ALA A 114 -8.35 11.66 11.14
CA ALA A 114 -9.30 10.59 11.37
C ALA A 114 -8.97 9.78 12.65
N ALA A 115 -7.68 9.52 12.89
CA ALA A 115 -7.21 8.91 14.14
C ALA A 115 -7.49 9.77 15.38
N VAL A 116 -7.37 11.09 15.26
CA VAL A 116 -7.77 12.01 16.34
C VAL A 116 -9.30 12.01 16.49
N ALA A 117 -10.05 12.02 15.39
CA ALA A 117 -11.51 12.10 15.39
C ALA A 117 -12.16 10.95 16.19
N ILE A 118 -11.66 9.71 16.06
CA ILE A 118 -12.15 8.58 16.85
C ILE A 118 -11.83 8.70 18.35
N LYS A 119 -10.85 9.52 18.75
CA LYS A 119 -10.50 9.76 20.16
C LYS A 119 -11.26 10.93 20.78
N ILE A 120 -11.79 11.86 19.98
CA ILE A 120 -12.52 13.05 20.46
C ILE A 120 -13.65 12.70 21.43
N PRO A 121 -14.54 11.71 21.18
CA PRO A 121 -15.63 11.42 22.11
C PRO A 121 -15.14 10.96 23.49
N GLY A 122 -13.96 10.35 23.57
CA GLY A 122 -13.32 9.99 24.84
C GLY A 122 -13.03 11.19 25.75
N LEU A 123 -12.77 12.38 25.18
CA LEU A 123 -12.59 13.62 25.93
C LEU A 123 -13.89 14.10 26.61
N PHE A 124 -15.04 13.60 26.15
CA PHE A 124 -16.36 13.89 26.71
C PHE A 124 -16.90 12.74 27.59
N GLY A 125 -16.05 11.80 27.99
CA GLY A 125 -16.42 10.66 28.85
C GLY A 125 -17.02 9.46 28.11
N LEU A 126 -16.97 9.44 26.77
CA LEU A 126 -17.41 8.30 25.96
C LEU A 126 -16.22 7.38 25.68
N GLU A 127 -15.82 6.56 26.64
CA GLU A 127 -14.69 5.62 26.48
C GLU A 127 -14.98 4.52 25.45
N LEU A 128 -13.95 4.10 24.71
CA LEU A 128 -14.06 3.26 23.51
C LEU A 128 -14.39 1.78 23.80
N VAL A 129 -13.83 1.22 24.88
CA VAL A 129 -13.87 -0.22 25.23
C VAL A 129 -14.99 -0.56 26.23
N ASP A 130 -15.77 0.43 26.64
CA ASP A 130 -16.83 0.30 27.65
C ASP A 130 -18.23 0.21 27.02
N ARG A 131 -19.28 0.51 27.81
CA ARG A 131 -20.70 0.52 27.43
C ARG A 131 -21.04 1.40 26.21
N ASN A 132 -20.09 2.19 25.71
CA ASN A 132 -20.27 3.08 24.56
C ASN A 132 -19.93 2.41 23.21
N GLY A 133 -19.60 1.11 23.17
CA GLY A 133 -19.38 0.37 21.93
C GLY A 133 -20.44 0.62 20.83
N PRO A 134 -21.75 0.60 21.13
CA PRO A 134 -22.80 0.91 20.14
C PRO A 134 -22.72 2.33 19.56
N PHE A 135 -22.32 3.33 20.38
CA PHE A 135 -22.10 4.70 19.92
C PHE A 135 -20.96 4.77 18.89
N TYR A 136 -19.85 4.07 19.14
CA TYR A 136 -18.72 4.04 18.21
C TYR A 136 -19.05 3.25 16.95
N ALA A 137 -19.75 2.12 17.07
CA ALA A 137 -20.18 1.32 15.93
C ALA A 137 -21.05 2.12 14.95
N ARG A 138 -22.07 2.83 15.45
CA ARG A 138 -22.95 3.63 14.59
C ARG A 138 -22.29 4.87 14.00
N ASN A 139 -21.32 5.46 14.68
CA ASN A 139 -20.60 6.65 14.22
C ASN A 139 -19.29 6.33 13.47
N ALA A 140 -18.91 5.06 13.31
CA ALA A 140 -17.62 4.65 12.72
C ALA A 140 -17.34 5.32 11.37
N SER A 141 -18.35 5.36 10.50
CA SER A 141 -18.25 6.01 9.18
C SER A 141 -18.09 7.53 9.26
N LEU A 142 -18.66 8.19 10.27
CA LEU A 142 -18.56 9.63 10.49
C LEU A 142 -17.17 10.04 10.98
N PHE A 143 -16.41 9.15 11.62
CA PHE A 143 -15.03 9.43 12.03
C PHE A 143 -14.02 9.40 10.88
N VAL A 144 -14.37 8.84 9.71
CA VAL A 144 -13.41 8.59 8.63
C VAL A 144 -13.86 9.05 7.24
N LEU A 145 -15.11 8.83 6.85
CA LEU A 145 -15.60 9.16 5.50
C LEU A 145 -15.63 10.67 5.18
N PRO A 146 -15.84 11.60 6.14
CA PRO A 146 -15.67 13.02 5.86
C PRO A 146 -14.24 13.36 5.39
N PHE A 147 -13.24 12.68 5.93
CA PHE A 147 -11.83 12.90 5.57
C PHE A 147 -11.49 12.29 4.20
N VAL A 148 -12.03 11.10 3.87
CA VAL A 148 -11.95 10.55 2.50
C VAL A 148 -12.60 11.50 1.49
N THR A 149 -13.76 12.05 1.85
CA THR A 149 -14.46 13.02 1.00
C THR A 149 -13.63 14.29 0.82
N ALA A 150 -13.03 14.80 1.89
CA ALA A 150 -12.14 15.97 1.85
C ALA A 150 -10.92 15.72 0.94
N TYR A 151 -10.34 14.51 0.99
CA TYR A 151 -9.27 14.10 0.08
C TYR A 151 -9.71 14.19 -1.39
N PHE A 152 -10.86 13.64 -1.76
CA PHE A 152 -11.35 13.71 -3.14
C PHE A 152 -11.75 15.11 -3.57
N VAL A 153 -12.39 15.90 -2.70
CA VAL A 153 -12.71 17.30 -2.97
C VAL A 153 -11.43 18.10 -3.28
N TRP A 154 -10.38 17.89 -2.48
CA TRP A 154 -9.07 18.49 -2.69
C TRP A 154 -8.43 18.02 -4.01
N LYS A 155 -8.39 16.70 -4.23
CA LYS A 155 -7.75 16.08 -5.41
C LYS A 155 -8.43 16.48 -6.72
N ARG A 156 -9.76 16.57 -6.73
CA ARG A 156 -10.57 16.94 -7.91
C ARG A 156 -10.75 18.46 -8.06
N ARG A 157 -10.21 19.28 -7.15
CA ARG A 157 -10.35 20.75 -7.12
C ARG A 157 -11.80 21.21 -7.29
N MET A 158 -12.72 20.58 -6.57
CA MET A 158 -14.15 20.84 -6.74
C MET A 158 -14.52 22.27 -6.36
N ALA A 159 -15.50 22.85 -7.07
CA ALA A 159 -16.01 24.19 -6.75
C ALA A 159 -16.61 24.24 -5.32
N PRO A 160 -16.47 25.37 -4.59
CA PRO A 160 -16.88 25.50 -3.18
C PRO A 160 -18.35 25.12 -2.92
N ARG A 161 -19.24 25.37 -3.88
CA ARG A 161 -20.66 25.01 -3.79
C ARG A 161 -20.88 23.51 -3.56
N HIS A 162 -20.10 22.64 -4.20
CA HIS A 162 -20.25 21.20 -4.07
C HIS A 162 -19.77 20.69 -2.71
N TRP A 163 -18.71 21.31 -2.17
CA TRP A 163 -18.19 20.99 -0.84
C TRP A 163 -19.24 21.23 0.25
N VAL A 164 -19.99 22.35 0.17
CA VAL A 164 -21.07 22.66 1.14
C VAL A 164 -22.14 21.57 1.16
N TRP A 165 -22.60 21.10 0.00
CA TRP A 165 -23.62 20.03 -0.06
C TRP A 165 -23.12 18.70 0.51
N LEU A 166 -21.86 18.34 0.25
CA LEU A 166 -21.24 17.14 0.83
C LEU A 166 -21.14 17.28 2.36
N ALA A 167 -20.72 18.44 2.87
CA ALA A 167 -20.64 18.69 4.31
C ALA A 167 -22.03 18.63 4.97
N VAL A 168 -23.06 19.21 4.34
CA VAL A 168 -24.45 19.14 4.82
C VAL A 168 -24.93 17.69 4.91
N ALA A 169 -24.58 16.81 3.96
CA ALA A 169 -24.95 15.41 4.02
C ALA A 169 -24.36 14.69 5.25
N PHE A 170 -23.08 14.92 5.56
CA PHE A 170 -22.43 14.36 6.75
C PHE A 170 -23.01 14.93 8.05
N VAL A 171 -23.25 16.24 8.11
CA VAL A 171 -23.86 16.89 9.28
C VAL A 171 -25.27 16.38 9.51
N ALA A 172 -26.10 16.29 8.46
CA ALA A 172 -27.45 15.74 8.55
C ALA A 172 -27.43 14.29 9.05
N ALA A 173 -26.55 13.45 8.51
CA ALA A 173 -26.36 12.08 8.97
C ALA A 173 -25.95 12.03 10.45
N ALA A 174 -24.98 12.84 10.87
CA ALA A 174 -24.54 12.92 12.26
C ALA A 174 -25.67 13.36 13.21
N VAL A 175 -26.47 14.36 12.81
CA VAL A 175 -27.62 14.83 13.60
C VAL A 175 -28.67 13.73 13.70
N VAL A 176 -29.08 13.12 12.59
CA VAL A 176 -30.11 12.07 12.59
C VAL A 176 -29.68 10.90 13.48
N VAL A 177 -28.45 10.39 13.31
CA VAL A 177 -27.97 9.20 14.03
C VAL A 177 -27.73 9.49 15.51
N ASN A 178 -27.42 10.72 15.91
CA ASN A 178 -27.17 11.03 17.33
C ASN A 178 -28.36 11.65 18.06
N THR A 179 -29.39 12.11 17.36
CA THR A 179 -30.65 12.58 17.97
C THR A 179 -31.73 11.51 18.01
N PHE A 180 -31.64 10.47 17.18
CA PHE A 180 -32.63 9.40 17.17
C PHE A 180 -32.65 8.64 18.52
N PRO A 181 -33.82 8.49 19.16
CA PRO A 181 -33.93 7.85 20.46
C PRO A 181 -33.89 6.32 20.30
N PHE A 182 -32.68 5.75 20.13
CA PHE A 182 -32.52 4.31 20.10
C PHE A 182 -32.95 3.68 21.42
N ALA A 183 -33.89 2.74 21.36
CA ALA A 183 -34.29 1.96 22.51
C ALA A 183 -33.07 1.17 23.04
N ARG A 184 -32.82 1.23 24.35
CA ARG A 184 -31.81 0.37 24.99
C ARG A 184 -32.45 -0.97 25.32
N GLY A 185 -32.04 -2.03 24.63
CA GLY A 185 -32.45 -3.39 24.95
C GLY A 185 -31.76 -3.89 26.24
N THR A 186 -32.39 -4.83 26.93
CA THR A 186 -31.80 -5.54 28.09
C THR A 186 -30.71 -6.52 27.69
N THR A 187 -30.60 -6.87 26.40
CA THR A 187 -29.70 -7.92 25.87
C THR A 187 -28.75 -7.44 24.76
N GLY A 188 -28.66 -6.13 24.48
CA GLY A 188 -27.78 -5.59 23.44
C GLY A 188 -28.30 -4.32 22.76
N PRO A 189 -27.62 -3.83 21.71
CA PRO A 189 -28.10 -2.71 20.91
C PRO A 189 -29.46 -3.04 20.27
N SER A 190 -30.32 -2.02 20.11
CA SER A 190 -31.59 -2.23 19.40
C SER A 190 -31.35 -2.67 17.95
N HIS A 191 -32.28 -3.43 17.38
CA HIS A 191 -32.23 -3.79 15.95
C HIS A 191 -32.09 -2.53 15.08
N THR A 192 -32.80 -1.45 15.39
CA THR A 192 -32.69 -0.18 14.67
C THR A 192 -31.29 0.43 14.74
N GLU A 193 -30.62 0.38 15.90
CA GLU A 193 -29.24 0.85 16.05
C GLU A 193 -28.25 -0.01 15.26
N ALA A 194 -28.41 -1.34 15.29
CA ALA A 194 -27.58 -2.26 14.51
C ALA A 194 -27.77 -2.06 12.99
N LEU A 195 -29.02 -1.93 12.53
CA LEU A 195 -29.33 -1.59 11.14
C LEU A 195 -28.71 -0.24 10.76
N CYS A 196 -28.79 0.77 11.61
CA CYS A 196 -28.17 2.07 11.36
C CYS A 196 -26.64 1.95 11.23
N ALA A 197 -25.98 1.23 12.13
CA ALA A 197 -24.52 1.03 12.09
C ALA A 197 -24.06 0.30 10.81
N LEU A 198 -24.87 -0.61 10.27
CA LEU A 198 -24.56 -1.32 9.02
C LEU A 198 -24.84 -0.50 7.76
N HIS A 199 -25.92 0.28 7.74
CA HIS A 199 -26.35 0.98 6.53
C HIS A 199 -25.75 2.38 6.40
N LEU A 200 -25.39 3.04 7.51
CA LEU A 200 -24.80 4.37 7.48
C LEU A 200 -23.47 4.42 6.69
N PRO A 201 -22.52 3.48 6.85
CA PRO A 201 -21.33 3.43 6.01
C PRO A 201 -21.64 3.30 4.52
N ILE A 202 -22.67 2.54 4.15
CA ILE A 202 -23.09 2.36 2.75
C ILE A 202 -23.66 3.68 2.20
N ALA A 203 -24.58 4.30 2.93
CA ALA A 203 -25.21 5.57 2.54
C ALA A 203 -24.18 6.70 2.40
N LEU A 204 -23.28 6.85 3.38
CA LEU A 204 -22.21 7.84 3.33
C LEU A 204 -21.12 7.46 2.31
N GLY A 205 -20.93 6.18 2.03
CA GLY A 205 -20.10 5.70 0.92
C GLY A 205 -20.58 6.25 -0.44
N LEU A 206 -21.89 6.35 -0.66
CA LEU A 206 -22.42 7.00 -1.87
C LEU A 206 -22.09 8.50 -1.92
N VAL A 207 -22.10 9.19 -0.79
CA VAL A 207 -21.67 10.60 -0.69
C VAL A 207 -20.18 10.74 -1.05
N VAL A 208 -19.33 9.84 -0.55
CA VAL A 208 -17.92 9.74 -0.96
C VAL A 208 -17.82 9.49 -2.47
N GLY A 209 -18.68 8.62 -3.03
CA GLY A 209 -18.74 8.33 -4.46
C GLY A 209 -19.02 9.56 -5.32
N ILE A 210 -19.90 10.46 -4.87
CA ILE A 210 -20.17 11.73 -5.57
C ILE A 210 -18.89 12.58 -5.63
N ALA A 211 -18.15 12.67 -4.52
CA ALA A 211 -16.88 13.40 -4.47
C ALA A 211 -15.79 12.72 -5.34
N TYR A 212 -15.74 11.39 -5.32
CA TYR A 212 -14.80 10.60 -6.11
C TYR A 212 -14.96 10.81 -7.61
N VAL A 213 -16.22 10.75 -8.11
CA VAL A 213 -16.52 10.91 -9.53
C VAL A 213 -16.43 12.38 -10.00
N GLY A 214 -16.57 13.34 -9.09
CA GLY A 214 -16.31 14.76 -9.37
C GLY A 214 -17.30 15.40 -10.35
N GLY A 215 -18.56 14.97 -10.36
CA GLY A 215 -19.63 15.52 -11.23
C GLY A 215 -19.96 14.68 -12.47
N ARG A 216 -19.12 13.69 -12.81
CA ARG A 216 -19.30 12.80 -13.98
C ARG A 216 -20.14 11.55 -13.70
N TRP A 217 -21.11 11.63 -12.79
CA TRP A 217 -21.85 10.46 -12.28
C TRP A 217 -22.70 9.76 -13.35
N PHE A 218 -23.18 10.51 -14.34
CA PHE A 218 -24.02 10.01 -15.43
C PHE A 218 -23.25 9.82 -16.74
N GLU A 219 -21.95 10.14 -16.77
CA GLU A 219 -21.09 9.84 -17.91
C GLU A 219 -20.69 8.35 -17.88
N GLY A 220 -20.51 7.74 -19.06
CA GLY A 220 -20.58 6.29 -19.32
C GLY A 220 -19.63 5.34 -18.55
N GLY A 221 -18.88 5.81 -17.56
CA GLY A 221 -18.01 4.98 -16.71
C GLY A 221 -17.93 5.39 -15.23
N GLY A 222 -18.50 6.53 -14.82
CA GLY A 222 -18.30 7.08 -13.47
C GLY A 222 -18.76 6.14 -12.35
N ARG A 223 -19.93 5.51 -12.52
CA ARG A 223 -20.48 4.55 -11.55
C ARG A 223 -19.65 3.27 -11.45
N MET A 224 -19.26 2.72 -12.59
CA MET A 224 -18.43 1.51 -12.63
C MET A 224 -17.07 1.75 -11.97
N ASN A 225 -16.47 2.93 -12.19
CA ASN A 225 -15.21 3.32 -11.55
C ASN A 225 -15.36 3.44 -10.04
N PHE A 226 -16.50 3.91 -9.53
CA PHE A 226 -16.75 3.96 -8.09
C PHE A 226 -16.95 2.57 -7.48
N VAL A 227 -17.65 1.67 -8.18
CA VAL A 227 -17.80 0.27 -7.75
C VAL A 227 -16.44 -0.43 -7.70
N ARG A 228 -15.61 -0.26 -8.73
CA ARG A 228 -14.24 -0.79 -8.75
C ARG A 228 -13.41 -0.22 -7.60
N PHE A 229 -13.41 1.10 -7.43
CA PHE A 229 -12.72 1.77 -6.32
C PHE A 229 -13.15 1.18 -4.96
N SER A 230 -14.44 1.00 -4.73
CA SER A 230 -14.97 0.47 -3.47
C SER A 230 -14.51 -0.97 -3.24
N GLY A 231 -14.52 -1.81 -4.28
CA GLY A 231 -14.05 -3.19 -4.21
C GLY A 231 -12.54 -3.28 -3.95
N GLU A 232 -11.73 -2.50 -4.65
CA GLU A 232 -10.29 -2.44 -4.41
C GLU A 232 -9.96 -1.90 -3.02
N LEU A 233 -10.65 -0.83 -2.57
CA LEU A 233 -10.50 -0.27 -1.23
C LEU A 233 -10.80 -1.31 -0.16
N PHE A 234 -11.85 -2.10 -0.35
CA PHE A 234 -12.18 -3.20 0.58
C PHE A 234 -11.04 -4.22 0.67
N ILE A 235 -10.48 -4.65 -0.47
CA ILE A 235 -9.36 -5.60 -0.50
C ILE A 235 -8.13 -5.01 0.20
N TYR A 236 -7.75 -3.76 -0.12
CA TYR A 236 -6.64 -3.07 0.56
C TYR A 236 -6.88 -2.96 2.06
N TYR A 237 -8.08 -2.58 2.47
CA TYR A 237 -8.43 -2.44 3.89
C TYR A 237 -8.31 -3.77 4.63
N VAL A 238 -8.79 -4.89 4.06
CA VAL A 238 -8.67 -6.23 4.65
C VAL A 238 -7.19 -6.63 4.78
N LEU A 239 -6.37 -6.42 3.75
CA LEU A 239 -4.94 -6.75 3.80
C LEU A 239 -4.20 -5.91 4.85
N ILE A 240 -4.49 -4.60 4.93
CA ILE A 240 -3.92 -3.70 5.93
C ILE A 240 -4.41 -4.11 7.33
N ALA A 241 -5.68 -4.47 7.50
CA ALA A 241 -6.23 -4.90 8.78
C ALA A 241 -5.57 -6.21 9.26
N LEU A 242 -5.34 -7.17 8.37
CA LEU A 242 -4.61 -8.41 8.69
C LEU A 242 -3.17 -8.11 9.11
N GLY A 243 -2.44 -7.29 8.33
CA GLY A 243 -1.09 -6.86 8.70
C GLY A 243 -1.06 -6.08 10.02
N GLY A 244 -2.07 -5.25 10.27
CA GLY A 244 -2.25 -4.49 11.51
C GLY A 244 -2.54 -5.41 12.71
N GLY A 245 -3.32 -6.47 12.50
CA GLY A 245 -3.54 -7.52 13.50
C GLY A 245 -2.25 -8.24 13.86
N VAL A 246 -1.42 -8.59 12.86
CA VAL A 246 -0.10 -9.19 13.08
C VAL A 246 0.81 -8.23 13.86
N LEU A 247 0.91 -6.97 13.44
CA LEU A 247 1.67 -5.93 14.16
C LEU A 247 1.19 -5.77 15.62
N THR A 248 -0.12 -5.79 15.83
CA THR A 248 -0.71 -5.65 17.17
C THR A 248 -0.38 -6.85 18.05
N ALA A 249 -0.50 -8.07 17.51
CA ALA A 249 -0.14 -9.30 18.23
C ALA A 249 1.33 -9.30 18.65
N PHE A 250 2.25 -8.94 17.76
CA PHE A 250 3.67 -8.79 18.09
C PHE A 250 3.91 -7.70 19.14
N THR A 251 3.21 -6.57 19.04
CA THR A 251 3.33 -5.49 20.02
C THR A 251 2.92 -5.95 21.42
N ILE A 252 1.77 -6.63 21.55
CA ILE A 252 1.30 -7.13 22.85
C ILE A 252 2.31 -8.12 23.43
N MET A 253 2.69 -9.11 22.62
CA MET A 253 3.55 -10.21 23.01
C MET A 253 4.97 -9.78 23.40
N MET A 254 5.58 -8.87 22.63
CA MET A 254 6.91 -8.34 22.95
C MET A 254 6.92 -7.59 24.28
N PHE A 255 5.94 -6.71 24.50
CA PHE A 255 5.90 -5.94 25.75
C PHE A 255 5.53 -6.83 26.95
N GLU A 256 4.70 -7.85 26.76
CA GLU A 256 4.40 -8.84 27.79
C GLU A 256 5.66 -9.59 28.23
N ALA A 257 6.56 -9.90 27.30
CA ALA A 257 7.84 -10.55 27.58
C ALA A 257 8.78 -9.76 28.51
N ILE A 258 8.59 -8.43 28.65
CA ILE A 258 9.31 -7.58 29.60
C ILE A 258 8.41 -7.14 30.78
N GLY A 259 7.27 -7.82 30.96
CA GLY A 259 6.30 -7.58 32.04
C GLY A 259 5.50 -6.28 31.89
N MET A 260 5.29 -5.81 30.66
CA MET A 260 4.53 -4.60 30.34
C MET A 260 3.21 -4.96 29.65
N LYS A 261 2.09 -4.40 30.11
CA LYS A 261 0.76 -4.64 29.53
C LYS A 261 0.49 -3.67 28.37
N ALA A 262 0.83 -4.06 27.14
CA ALA A 262 0.57 -3.26 25.95
C ALA A 262 -0.89 -3.37 25.43
N GLU A 263 -1.70 -4.27 25.99
CA GLU A 263 -3.12 -4.48 25.64
C GLU A 263 -3.92 -3.18 25.61
N TRP A 264 -3.76 -2.33 26.61
CA TRP A 264 -4.47 -1.06 26.70
C TRP A 264 -4.09 -0.11 25.57
N ILE A 265 -2.79 0.01 25.25
CA ILE A 265 -2.31 0.83 24.13
C ILE A 265 -2.84 0.26 22.81
N ALA A 266 -2.81 -1.06 22.65
CA ALA A 266 -3.29 -1.74 21.46
C ALA A 266 -4.78 -1.46 21.21
N GLN A 267 -5.63 -1.67 22.21
CA GLN A 267 -7.08 -1.56 22.09
C GLN A 267 -7.57 -0.11 22.03
N GLN A 268 -6.91 0.82 22.75
CA GLN A 268 -7.36 2.22 22.83
C GLN A 268 -6.74 3.11 21.76
N TRP A 269 -5.57 2.73 21.21
CA TRP A 269 -4.82 3.58 20.29
C TRP A 269 -4.47 2.87 19.00
N LEU A 270 -3.73 1.76 19.04
CA LEU A 270 -3.19 1.14 17.84
C LEU A 270 -4.29 0.66 16.88
N ILE A 271 -5.25 -0.14 17.39
CA ILE A 271 -6.33 -0.71 16.58
C ILE A 271 -7.28 0.39 16.06
N PRO A 272 -7.85 1.28 16.91
CA PRO A 272 -8.83 2.25 16.44
C PRO A 272 -8.21 3.29 15.50
N CYS A 273 -7.03 3.83 15.83
CA CYS A 273 -6.35 4.80 14.98
C CYS A 273 -5.85 4.16 13.70
N GLY A 274 -5.33 2.92 13.77
CA GLY A 274 -4.90 2.15 12.61
C GLY A 274 -6.07 1.86 11.66
N ALA A 275 -7.23 1.46 12.18
CA ALA A 275 -8.43 1.24 11.39
C ALA A 275 -8.91 2.51 10.67
N MET A 276 -8.94 3.66 11.36
CA MET A 276 -9.33 4.93 10.73
C MET A 276 -8.31 5.36 9.66
N GLY A 277 -7.02 5.28 9.95
CA GLY A 277 -5.95 5.62 9.01
C GLY A 277 -5.93 4.71 7.79
N ALA A 278 -6.20 3.41 7.97
CA ALA A 278 -6.18 2.41 6.90
C ALA A 278 -7.20 2.70 5.80
N VAL A 279 -8.38 3.27 6.12
CA VAL A 279 -9.37 3.66 5.10
C VAL A 279 -8.84 4.81 4.24
N ILE A 280 -8.18 5.80 4.85
CA ILE A 280 -7.61 6.95 4.13
C ILE A 280 -6.44 6.51 3.25
N VAL A 281 -5.48 5.78 3.84
CA VAL A 281 -4.31 5.27 3.12
C VAL A 281 -4.74 4.32 2.01
N GLY A 282 -5.68 3.41 2.27
CA GLY A 282 -6.26 2.54 1.26
C GLY A 282 -6.91 3.31 0.11
N SER A 283 -7.66 4.37 0.41
CA SER A 283 -8.30 5.21 -0.62
C SER A 283 -7.27 5.90 -1.51
N TRP A 284 -6.18 6.39 -0.91
CA TRP A 284 -5.06 6.97 -1.66
C TRP A 284 -4.32 5.93 -2.50
N LEU A 285 -4.07 4.74 -1.96
CA LEU A 285 -3.41 3.65 -2.69
C LEU A 285 -4.20 3.19 -3.92
N VAL A 286 -5.52 3.06 -3.79
CA VAL A 286 -6.39 2.71 -4.92
C VAL A 286 -6.37 3.79 -5.99
N GLU A 287 -6.48 5.06 -5.59
CA GLU A 287 -6.44 6.20 -6.52
C GLU A 287 -5.09 6.31 -7.25
N ALA A 288 -3.99 6.12 -6.53
CA ALA A 288 -2.64 6.18 -7.10
C ALA A 288 -2.32 5.02 -8.06
N LYS A 289 -3.09 3.92 -8.00
CA LYS A 289 -2.78 2.65 -8.68
C LYS A 289 -3.65 2.30 -9.89
N GLN A 290 -4.58 3.16 -10.31
CA GLN A 290 -5.49 2.84 -11.43
C GLN A 290 -4.80 2.54 -12.77
N SER A 291 -3.48 2.71 -12.91
CA SER A 291 -2.74 2.47 -14.15
C SER A 291 -1.69 1.35 -14.10
N VAL A 292 -1.39 0.73 -12.94
CA VAL A 292 -0.31 -0.28 -12.84
C VAL A 292 -0.71 -1.44 -11.94
N ILE A 293 -0.72 -2.65 -12.49
CA ILE A 293 -0.80 -3.91 -11.73
C ILE A 293 0.51 -4.08 -10.97
N GLU A 294 0.71 -3.30 -9.91
CA GLU A 294 1.79 -3.54 -8.96
C GLU A 294 1.35 -4.58 -7.93
N ASN A 295 2.24 -5.54 -7.65
CA ASN A 295 2.05 -6.51 -6.58
C ASN A 295 1.68 -5.77 -5.26
N MET A 296 0.67 -6.27 -4.56
CA MET A 296 0.21 -5.64 -3.31
C MET A 296 1.26 -5.73 -2.19
N ALA A 297 2.14 -6.76 -2.24
CA ALA A 297 3.14 -7.03 -1.23
C ALA A 297 4.15 -5.89 -1.02
N PRO A 298 4.81 -5.32 -2.05
CA PRO A 298 5.67 -4.14 -1.90
C PRO A 298 5.01 -2.94 -1.23
N VAL A 299 3.72 -2.71 -1.49
CA VAL A 299 2.97 -1.61 -0.87
C VAL A 299 2.69 -1.88 0.60
N LEU A 300 2.30 -3.10 0.92
CA LEU A 300 2.10 -3.52 2.31
C LEU A 300 3.40 -3.38 3.10
N THR A 301 4.52 -3.81 2.51
CA THR A 301 5.85 -3.65 3.12
C THR A 301 6.18 -2.18 3.39
N ARG A 302 5.98 -1.29 2.42
CA ARG A 302 6.23 0.15 2.61
C ARG A 302 5.39 0.75 3.75
N LEU A 303 4.19 0.24 3.98
CA LEU A 303 3.33 0.64 5.08
C LEU A 303 3.80 0.08 6.43
N PHE A 304 4.15 -1.21 6.49
CA PHE A 304 4.45 -1.90 7.75
C PHE A 304 5.91 -1.80 8.22
N THR A 305 6.88 -1.67 7.32
CA THR A 305 8.29 -1.45 7.68
C THR A 305 8.47 -0.33 8.71
N PRO A 306 7.99 0.92 8.49
CA PRO A 306 8.14 1.98 9.49
C PRO A 306 7.46 1.66 10.82
N LEU A 307 6.28 1.03 10.78
CA LEU A 307 5.53 0.68 11.98
C LEU A 307 6.26 -0.36 12.83
N PHE A 308 6.76 -1.44 12.22
CA PHE A 308 7.58 -2.43 12.91
C PHE A 308 8.88 -1.82 13.43
N THR A 309 9.56 -0.97 12.66
CA THR A 309 10.76 -0.28 13.15
C THR A 309 10.47 0.54 14.40
N ILE A 310 9.39 1.32 14.41
CA ILE A 310 8.99 2.11 15.58
C ILE A 310 8.72 1.20 16.78
N VAL A 311 7.94 0.12 16.60
CA VAL A 311 7.63 -0.82 17.69
C VAL A 311 8.90 -1.45 18.26
N LEU A 312 9.83 -1.91 17.42
CA LEU A 312 11.10 -2.48 17.88
C LEU A 312 11.96 -1.47 18.64
N LEU A 313 12.05 -0.23 18.14
CA LEU A 313 12.80 0.82 18.81
C LEU A 313 12.19 1.19 20.17
N VAL A 314 10.86 1.32 20.24
CA VAL A 314 10.17 1.60 21.51
C VAL A 314 10.32 0.43 22.47
N PHE A 315 10.26 -0.82 21.98
CA PHE A 315 10.52 -2.00 22.79
C PHE A 315 11.94 -2.00 23.37
N LEU A 316 12.97 -1.81 22.53
CA LEU A 316 14.37 -1.73 22.96
C LEU A 316 14.60 -0.60 23.96
N ALA A 317 14.03 0.58 23.71
CA ALA A 317 14.11 1.72 24.61
C ALA A 317 13.43 1.43 25.96
N THR A 318 12.25 0.79 25.93
CA THR A 318 11.52 0.40 27.15
C THR A 318 12.29 -0.65 27.94
N MET A 319 12.89 -1.62 27.27
CA MET A 319 13.74 -2.64 27.90
C MET A 319 14.96 -2.00 28.57
N ALA A 320 15.68 -1.13 27.87
CA ALA A 320 16.84 -0.42 28.40
C ALA A 320 16.48 0.48 29.60
N TRP A 321 15.32 1.14 29.54
CA TRP A 321 14.82 2.02 30.60
C TRP A 321 14.41 1.23 31.85
N THR A 322 13.59 0.19 31.68
CA THR A 322 13.06 -0.62 32.78
C THR A 322 14.08 -1.57 33.38
N ARG A 323 15.18 -1.85 32.64
CA ARG A 323 16.23 -2.83 32.99
C ARG A 323 15.68 -4.21 33.33
N ARG A 324 14.51 -4.55 32.76
CA ARG A 324 13.89 -5.85 32.93
C ARG A 324 14.46 -6.82 31.89
N PRO A 325 15.01 -7.98 32.30
CA PRO A 325 15.37 -9.01 31.35
C PRO A 325 14.11 -9.55 30.66
N ILE A 326 14.28 -10.12 29.47
CA ILE A 326 13.21 -10.84 28.77
C ILE A 326 12.87 -12.08 29.60
N ASP A 327 11.60 -12.24 29.96
CA ASP A 327 11.13 -13.46 30.61
C ASP A 327 11.16 -14.62 29.63
N ILE A 328 11.98 -15.62 29.94
CA ILE A 328 12.28 -16.71 29.03
C ILE A 328 11.16 -17.73 29.17
N GLN A 329 10.21 -17.65 28.24
CA GLN A 329 9.20 -18.69 28.05
C GLN A 329 9.31 -19.20 26.62
N ARG A 330 9.09 -20.49 26.40
CA ARG A 330 9.14 -21.10 25.06
C ARG A 330 8.30 -20.33 24.05
N ASN A 331 7.09 -19.91 24.44
CA ASN A 331 6.18 -19.18 23.58
C ASN A 331 6.72 -17.78 23.21
N VAL A 332 7.43 -17.13 24.13
CA VAL A 332 8.09 -15.83 23.91
C VAL A 332 9.29 -15.96 22.97
N LEU A 333 10.04 -17.06 23.04
CA LEU A 333 11.16 -17.29 22.09
C LEU A 333 10.66 -17.56 20.68
N ILE A 334 9.67 -18.46 20.53
CA ILE A 334 9.01 -18.74 19.23
C ILE A 334 8.47 -17.45 18.60
N ALA A 335 7.97 -16.55 19.43
CA ALA A 335 7.47 -15.25 19.03
C ALA A 335 8.57 -14.34 18.46
N PHE A 336 9.74 -14.25 19.10
CA PHE A 336 10.87 -13.47 18.57
C PHE A 336 11.39 -14.08 17.26
N ASP A 337 11.41 -15.41 17.13
CA ASP A 337 11.76 -16.07 15.86
C ASP A 337 10.75 -15.73 14.74
N LEU A 338 9.44 -15.79 15.04
CA LEU A 338 8.40 -15.44 14.06
C LEU A 338 8.47 -13.96 13.67
N LEU A 339 8.80 -13.08 14.62
CA LEU A 339 9.05 -11.67 14.35
C LEU A 339 10.22 -11.49 13.38
N LEU A 340 11.32 -12.25 13.55
CA LEU A 340 12.45 -12.24 12.63
C LEU A 340 12.03 -12.68 11.23
N VAL A 341 11.20 -13.73 11.11
CA VAL A 341 10.63 -14.18 9.82
C VAL A 341 9.81 -13.07 9.17
N VAL A 342 8.99 -12.33 9.93
CA VAL A 342 8.23 -11.19 9.42
C VAL A 342 9.15 -10.07 8.95
N VAL A 343 10.19 -9.73 9.74
CA VAL A 343 11.17 -8.70 9.37
C VAL A 343 11.91 -9.08 8.08
N VAL A 344 12.36 -10.33 7.97
CA VAL A 344 12.98 -10.87 6.75
C VAL A 344 12.01 -10.77 5.57
N GLY A 345 10.75 -11.18 5.75
CA GLY A 345 9.72 -11.06 4.72
C GLY A 345 9.54 -9.62 4.24
N LEU A 346 9.42 -8.66 5.17
CA LEU A 346 9.32 -7.24 4.84
C LEU A 346 10.56 -6.77 4.05
N VAL A 347 11.77 -7.09 4.51
CA VAL A 347 13.01 -6.68 3.84
C VAL A 347 13.11 -7.28 2.44
N LEU A 348 12.87 -8.58 2.29
CA LEU A 348 12.95 -9.29 1.00
C LEU A 348 11.96 -8.72 -0.01
N TYR A 349 10.71 -8.49 0.40
CA TYR A 349 9.70 -7.95 -0.53
C TYR A 349 10.03 -6.53 -0.97
N ALA A 350 10.48 -5.66 -0.07
CA ALA A 350 10.87 -4.31 -0.50
C ALA A 350 12.17 -4.29 -1.31
N ALA A 351 13.12 -5.18 -1.02
CA ALA A 351 14.30 -5.35 -1.86
C ALA A 351 13.94 -5.85 -3.27
N SER A 352 12.99 -6.78 -3.38
CA SER A 352 12.54 -7.32 -4.68
C SER A 352 11.86 -6.29 -5.59
N ALA A 353 11.29 -5.23 -5.02
CA ALA A 353 10.61 -4.17 -5.75
C ALA A 353 11.46 -2.90 -5.91
N ARG A 354 12.72 -2.93 -5.47
CA ARG A 354 13.66 -1.81 -5.56
C ARG A 354 14.42 -1.88 -6.88
N ASP A 355 14.56 -0.75 -7.54
CA ASP A 355 15.42 -0.62 -8.71
C ASP A 355 16.89 -0.82 -8.27
N PRO A 356 17.61 -1.81 -8.83
CA PRO A 356 19.01 -2.07 -8.49
C PRO A 356 19.95 -0.90 -8.76
N GLU A 357 19.63 -0.03 -9.72
CA GLU A 357 20.47 1.09 -10.13
C GLU A 357 20.18 2.38 -9.32
N ALA A 358 19.11 2.38 -8.51
CA ALA A 358 18.71 3.55 -7.74
C ALA A 358 19.62 3.79 -6.52
N PRO A 359 20.02 5.06 -6.27
CA PRO A 359 20.85 5.42 -5.13
C PRO A 359 20.13 5.14 -3.79
N PRO A 360 20.88 4.97 -2.68
CA PRO A 360 20.30 4.76 -1.36
C PRO A 360 19.36 5.91 -0.95
N ASN A 361 18.14 5.57 -0.54
CA ASN A 361 17.11 6.51 -0.12
C ASN A 361 16.83 6.39 1.39
N LEU A 362 15.91 7.23 1.90
CA LEU A 362 15.53 7.22 3.33
C LEU A 362 14.86 5.91 3.76
N PHE A 363 14.12 5.27 2.85
CA PHE A 363 13.45 4.01 3.11
C PHE A 363 14.47 2.86 3.27
N ASP A 364 15.57 2.87 2.52
CA ASP A 364 16.65 1.89 2.66
C ASP A 364 17.32 2.00 4.03
N ARG A 365 17.52 3.23 4.53
CA ARG A 365 18.03 3.48 5.89
C ARG A 365 17.05 2.98 6.95
N LEU A 366 15.75 3.16 6.73
CA LEU A 366 14.71 2.64 7.62
C LEU A 366 14.69 1.11 7.65
N GLN A 367 14.88 0.45 6.51
CA GLN A 367 15.02 -1.02 6.45
C GLN A 367 16.27 -1.50 7.17
N LEU A 368 17.41 -0.82 6.98
CA LEU A 368 18.62 -1.13 7.73
C LEU A 368 18.39 -0.99 9.23
N LEU A 369 17.71 0.08 9.66
CA LEU A 369 17.36 0.29 11.06
C LEU A 369 16.43 -0.80 11.60
N LEU A 370 15.46 -1.26 10.80
CA LEU A 370 14.60 -2.40 11.14
C LEU A 370 15.43 -3.67 11.38
N ILE A 371 16.33 -3.99 10.45
CA ILE A 371 17.20 -5.18 10.53
C ILE A 371 18.08 -5.11 11.76
N VAL A 372 18.78 -3.99 11.97
CA VAL A 372 19.66 -3.80 13.13
C VAL A 372 18.86 -3.92 14.43
N SER A 373 17.68 -3.29 14.52
CA SER A 373 16.84 -3.38 15.70
C SER A 373 16.40 -4.82 15.98
N ALA A 374 15.98 -5.56 14.94
CA ALA A 374 15.58 -6.96 15.07
C ALA A 374 16.74 -7.85 15.53
N LEU A 375 17.94 -7.68 14.96
CA LEU A 375 19.13 -8.43 15.36
C LEU A 375 19.58 -8.11 16.80
N VAL A 376 19.43 -6.86 17.25
CA VAL A 376 19.72 -6.50 18.65
C VAL A 376 18.75 -7.19 19.59
N VAL A 377 17.44 -7.18 19.29
CA VAL A 377 16.43 -7.92 20.08
C VAL A 377 16.77 -9.40 20.14
N ASP A 378 17.12 -10.00 19.00
CA ASP A 378 17.48 -11.42 18.89
C ASP A 378 18.74 -11.78 19.70
N THR A 379 19.78 -10.94 19.63
CA THR A 379 21.01 -11.11 20.42
C THR A 379 20.72 -11.06 21.92
N VAL A 380 19.82 -10.17 22.35
CA VAL A 380 19.42 -10.06 23.75
C VAL A 380 18.61 -11.28 24.19
N ALA A 381 17.70 -11.78 23.35
CA ALA A 381 16.99 -13.02 23.61
C ALA A 381 17.95 -14.22 23.72
N LEU A 382 18.94 -14.31 22.83
CA LEU A 382 19.98 -15.33 22.88
C LEU A 382 20.83 -15.26 24.15
N PHE A 383 21.20 -14.06 24.59
CA PHE A 383 21.91 -13.87 25.86
C PHE A 383 21.07 -14.35 27.05
N ALA A 384 19.77 -14.08 27.05
CA ALA A 384 18.86 -14.56 28.09
C ALA A 384 18.81 -16.10 28.10
N ILE A 385 18.73 -16.75 26.94
CA ILE A 385 18.80 -18.22 26.85
C ILE A 385 20.13 -18.73 27.45
N ALA A 386 21.25 -18.12 27.07
CA ALA A 386 22.57 -18.51 27.55
C ALA A 386 22.71 -18.37 29.07
N SER A 387 22.20 -17.28 29.66
CA SER A 387 22.23 -17.09 31.12
C SER A 387 21.40 -18.17 31.82
N ARG A 388 20.22 -18.49 31.30
CA ARG A 388 19.37 -19.56 31.87
C ARG A 388 20.00 -20.94 31.78
N ILE A 389 20.61 -21.29 30.65
CA ILE A 389 21.34 -22.57 30.51
C ILE A 389 22.51 -22.62 31.49
N SER A 390 23.20 -21.50 31.72
CA SER A 390 24.30 -21.45 32.69
C SER A 390 23.83 -21.65 34.14
N GLU A 391 22.62 -21.17 34.48
CA GLU A 391 22.06 -21.28 35.83
C GLU A 391 21.41 -22.64 36.10
N PHE A 392 20.69 -23.21 35.11
CA PHE A 392 19.84 -24.40 35.29
C PHE A 392 20.34 -25.64 34.54
N GLY A 393 21.42 -25.53 33.76
CA GLY A 393 21.95 -26.60 32.91
C GLY A 393 21.20 -26.74 31.58
N PHE A 394 21.70 -27.65 30.72
CA PHE A 394 21.03 -27.98 29.46
C PHE A 394 19.77 -28.80 29.74
N THR A 395 18.60 -28.21 29.52
CA THR A 395 17.33 -28.92 29.53
C THR A 395 16.56 -28.61 28.23
N PRO A 396 15.77 -29.57 27.70
CA PRO A 396 14.90 -29.32 26.54
C PRO A 396 13.77 -28.31 26.80
N ASN A 397 13.53 -27.94 28.06
CA ASN A 397 12.47 -27.03 28.53
C ASN A 397 13.01 -25.67 28.94
#